data_AF-A0A7C3VEL0-F1
#
_entry.id   AF-A0A7C3VEL0-F1
#
_cell.length_a   1.000
_cell.length_b   1.000
_cell.length_c   1.000
_cell.angle_alpha   90.00
_cell.angle_beta   90.00
_cell.angle_gamma   90.00
#
_symmetry.space_group_name_H-M   'P 1'
#
loop_
_entity.id
_entity.type
_entity.pdbx_description
1 polymer ?
#
loop_
_entity_poly.entity_id
_entity_poly.type
_entity_poly.pdbx_seq_one_letter_code
_entity_poly.pdbx_strand_id
1 'polypeptide(L)'
;MRLPLEGTVFISVREKDKNPKLLHIARKFKELGFRIIATDGTRDYLVENGIEAELVFKISQGRPNILDAIVNGQVDLIINTPSGKRGRTEGYMIRRAAVDYGVAYITTLAGALAAVRAIEAVKSKKMVVKSIQEYHEEG
;
A
#
# COMPACT_ATOMS: atom_id res chain seq x y z
N MET A 1 10.20 11.13 1.11
CA MET A 1 9.42 10.02 0.50
C MET A 1 8.15 10.61 -0.12
N ARG A 2 7.83 10.25 -1.36
CA ARG A 2 6.65 10.72 -2.10
C ARG A 2 5.68 9.55 -2.28
N LEU A 3 4.37 9.79 -2.24
CA LEU A 3 3.39 8.75 -2.58
C LEU A 3 3.46 8.46 -4.09
N PRO A 4 3.52 7.18 -4.51
CA PRO A 4 3.46 6.83 -5.92
C PRO A 4 2.08 7.16 -6.49
N LEU A 5 2.03 7.51 -7.77
CA LEU A 5 0.76 7.76 -8.46
C LEU A 5 0.31 6.57 -9.31
N GLU A 6 1.20 5.61 -9.56
CA GLU A 6 0.97 4.38 -10.30
C GLU A 6 1.95 3.30 -9.81
N GLY A 7 1.83 2.08 -10.34
CA GLY A 7 2.73 0.98 -10.03
C GLY A 7 2.05 -0.09 -9.17
N THR A 8 2.79 -0.62 -8.19
CA THR A 8 2.42 -1.83 -7.47
C THR A 8 2.32 -1.59 -5.97
N VAL A 9 1.18 -1.97 -5.38
CA VAL A 9 0.96 -1.93 -3.93
C VAL A 9 1.06 -3.33 -3.33
N PHE A 10 1.97 -3.50 -2.37
CA PHE A 10 2.02 -4.68 -1.52
C PHE A 10 1.09 -4.52 -0.31
N ILE A 11 0.23 -5.50 -0.06
CA ILE A 11 -0.70 -5.50 1.07
C ILE A 11 -0.51 -6.77 1.92
N SER A 12 -0.21 -6.58 3.19
CA SER A 12 -0.12 -7.64 4.19
C SER A 12 -0.74 -7.17 5.49
N VAL A 13 -1.86 -7.77 5.88
CA VAL A 13 -2.56 -7.37 7.10
C VAL A 13 -2.74 -8.53 8.07
N ARG A 14 -2.85 -8.19 9.35
CA ARG A 14 -3.30 -9.13 10.38
C ARG A 14 -4.78 -9.44 10.23
N GLU A 15 -5.22 -10.57 10.79
CA GLU A 15 -6.59 -11.07 10.66
C GLU A 15 -7.68 -10.05 10.96
N LYS A 16 -7.59 -9.32 12.09
CA LYS A 16 -8.61 -8.32 12.48
C LYS A 16 -8.72 -7.11 11.53
N ASP A 17 -7.73 -6.90 10.67
CA ASP A 17 -7.74 -5.85 9.66
C ASP A 17 -8.29 -6.36 8.30
N LYS A 18 -8.60 -7.66 8.16
CA LYS A 18 -9.36 -8.22 7.04
C LYS A 18 -10.86 -7.93 7.21
N ASN A 19 -11.25 -6.73 6.86
CA ASN A 19 -12.60 -6.22 7.06
C ASN A 19 -13.02 -5.32 5.88
N PRO A 20 -14.27 -4.83 5.83
CA PRO A 20 -14.75 -4.02 4.70
C PRO A 20 -13.91 -2.77 4.40
N LYS A 21 -13.21 -2.22 5.39
CA LYS A 21 -12.30 -1.07 5.17
C LYS A 21 -11.12 -1.46 4.29
N LEU A 22 -10.54 -2.64 4.48
CA LEU A 22 -9.48 -3.16 3.62
C LEU A 22 -9.97 -3.33 2.18
N LEU A 23 -11.16 -3.92 2.00
CA LEU A 23 -11.76 -4.11 0.68
C LEU A 23 -11.97 -2.78 -0.05
N HIS A 24 -12.47 -1.76 0.66
CA HIS A 24 -12.63 -0.42 0.11
C HIS A 24 -11.30 0.20 -0.35
N ILE A 25 -10.25 0.08 0.47
CA ILE A 25 -8.91 0.60 0.14
C ILE A 25 -8.35 -0.12 -1.10
N ALA A 26 -8.44 -1.44 -1.15
CA ALA A 26 -7.92 -2.24 -2.26
C ALA A 26 -8.68 -1.96 -3.57
N ARG A 27 -10.01 -1.82 -3.54
CA ARG A 27 -10.80 -1.40 -4.73
C ARG A 27 -10.34 -0.06 -5.27
N LYS A 28 -10.16 0.94 -4.41
CA LYS A 28 -9.66 2.25 -4.83
C LYS A 28 -8.28 2.18 -5.50
N PHE A 29 -7.37 1.35 -4.98
CA PHE A 29 -6.08 1.15 -5.65
C PHE A 29 -6.25 0.53 -7.05
N LYS A 30 -7.12 -0.48 -7.22
CA LYS A 30 -7.43 -1.07 -8.54
C LYS A 30 -8.07 -0.05 -9.48
N GLU A 31 -9.03 0.74 -9.01
CA GLU A 31 -9.67 1.82 -9.79
C GLU A 31 -8.65 2.86 -10.27
N LEU A 32 -7.62 3.14 -9.46
CA LEU A 32 -6.52 4.04 -9.80
C LEU A 32 -5.45 3.39 -10.71
N GLY A 33 -5.62 2.12 -11.08
CA GLY A 33 -4.73 1.38 -11.98
C GLY A 33 -3.51 0.74 -11.31
N PHE A 34 -3.47 0.63 -9.98
CA PHE A 34 -2.38 -0.08 -9.30
C PHE A 34 -2.54 -1.60 -9.44
N ARG A 35 -1.40 -2.29 -9.59
CA ARG A 35 -1.34 -3.73 -9.37
C ARG A 35 -1.28 -4.01 -7.87
N ILE A 36 -1.96 -5.06 -7.41
CA ILE A 36 -1.97 -5.46 -6.00
C ILE A 36 -1.23 -6.78 -5.88
N ILE A 37 -0.22 -6.81 -5.02
CA ILE A 37 0.42 -8.05 -4.57
C ILE A 37 0.15 -8.22 -3.07
N ALA A 38 -0.06 -9.45 -2.60
CA ALA A 38 -0.39 -9.69 -1.20
C ALA A 38 0.14 -11.03 -0.69
N THR A 39 0.37 -11.12 0.63
CA THR A 39 0.64 -12.41 1.28
C THR A 39 -0.60 -13.29 1.24
N ASP A 40 -0.39 -14.61 1.17
CA ASP A 40 -1.40 -15.68 1.21
C ASP A 40 -2.76 -15.28 1.81
N GLY A 41 -2.87 -15.13 3.13
CA GLY A 41 -4.16 -14.91 3.79
C GLY A 41 -4.78 -13.54 3.50
N THR A 42 -4.00 -12.54 3.09
CA THR A 42 -4.55 -11.26 2.62
C THR A 42 -5.04 -11.39 1.17
N ARG A 43 -4.29 -12.10 0.31
CA ARG A 43 -4.69 -12.36 -1.09
C ARG A 43 -5.98 -13.16 -1.17
N ASP A 44 -6.11 -14.21 -0.37
CA ASP A 44 -7.32 -15.04 -0.32
C ASP A 44 -8.54 -14.18 0.01
N TYR A 45 -8.46 -13.40 1.09
CA TYR A 45 -9.55 -12.50 1.51
C TYR A 45 -9.94 -11.47 0.45
N LEU A 46 -8.96 -10.91 -0.27
CA LEU A 46 -9.24 -9.96 -1.37
C LEU A 46 -9.93 -10.65 -2.54
N VAL A 47 -9.40 -11.80 -2.99
CA VAL A 47 -9.92 -12.55 -4.14
C VAL A 47 -11.33 -13.09 -3.89
N GLU A 48 -11.59 -13.63 -2.69
CA GLU A 48 -12.93 -14.08 -2.28
C GLU A 48 -13.98 -12.95 -2.33
N ASN A 49 -13.54 -11.69 -2.23
CA ASN A 49 -14.38 -10.50 -2.29
C ASN A 49 -14.34 -9.79 -3.65
N GLY A 50 -13.86 -10.49 -4.69
CA GLY A 50 -13.84 -10.02 -6.07
C GLY A 50 -12.75 -8.98 -6.37
N ILE A 51 -11.68 -8.93 -5.57
CA ILE A 51 -10.55 -8.02 -5.79
C ILE A 51 -9.33 -8.86 -6.18
N GLU A 52 -8.90 -8.70 -7.43
CA GLU A 52 -7.71 -9.37 -7.95
C GLU A 52 -6.44 -8.89 -7.22
N ALA A 53 -5.66 -9.85 -6.73
CA ALA A 53 -4.36 -9.63 -6.12
C ALA A 53 -3.44 -10.83 -6.42
N GLU A 54 -2.19 -10.55 -6.78
CA GLU A 54 -1.17 -11.57 -7.03
C GLU A 54 -0.54 -12.02 -5.71
N LEU A 55 -0.13 -13.29 -5.63
CA LEU A 55 0.52 -13.84 -4.44
C LEU A 55 1.99 -13.41 -4.38
N VAL A 56 2.44 -12.95 -3.22
CA VAL A 56 3.86 -12.80 -2.89
C VAL A 56 4.17 -13.51 -1.56
N PHE A 57 5.29 -14.23 -1.52
CA PHE A 57 5.67 -14.94 -0.31
C PHE A 57 6.16 -14.00 0.79
N LYS A 58 5.86 -14.35 2.03
CA LYS A 58 6.56 -13.82 3.21
C LYS A 58 8.03 -14.23 3.13
N ILE A 59 8.90 -13.49 3.83
CA ILE A 59 10.34 -13.79 3.87
C ILE A 59 10.58 -15.23 4.34
N SER A 60 9.78 -15.72 5.29
CA SER A 60 9.90 -17.09 5.81
C SER A 60 9.29 -18.19 4.93
N GLN A 61 8.64 -17.85 3.80
CA GLN A 61 7.96 -18.80 2.91
C GLN A 61 8.79 -19.20 1.67
N GLY A 62 9.98 -18.64 1.47
CA GLY A 62 10.86 -18.98 0.35
C GLY A 62 11.08 -17.81 -0.62
N ARG A 63 11.32 -18.11 -1.90
CA ARG A 63 11.58 -17.13 -2.98
C ARG A 63 10.69 -17.40 -4.20
N PRO A 64 10.29 -16.37 -4.98
CA PRO A 64 10.51 -14.94 -4.69
C PRO A 64 9.59 -14.46 -3.55
N ASN A 65 10.12 -13.64 -2.65
CA ASN A 65 9.37 -13.05 -1.53
C ASN A 65 9.31 -11.52 -1.61
N ILE A 66 8.60 -10.92 -0.65
CA ILE A 66 8.45 -9.46 -0.58
C ILE A 66 9.78 -8.70 -0.50
N LEU A 67 10.82 -9.26 0.14
CA LEU A 67 12.12 -8.61 0.17
C LEU A 67 12.73 -8.55 -1.24
N ASP A 68 12.63 -9.65 -2.00
CA ASP A 68 13.08 -9.69 -3.39
C ASP A 68 12.32 -8.69 -4.27
N ALA A 69 11.00 -8.60 -4.09
CA ALA A 69 10.16 -7.66 -4.83
C ALA A 69 10.54 -6.19 -4.56
N ILE A 70 10.86 -5.85 -3.30
CA ILE A 70 11.34 -4.49 -2.95
C ILE A 70 12.70 -4.22 -3.59
N VAL A 71 13.65 -5.15 -3.45
CA VAL A 71 15.02 -5.01 -3.98
C VAL A 71 15.02 -4.86 -5.50
N ASN A 72 14.11 -5.56 -6.18
CA ASN A 72 13.96 -5.50 -7.64
C ASN A 72 13.14 -4.30 -8.13
N GLY A 73 12.72 -3.38 -7.25
CA GLY A 73 11.93 -2.20 -7.62
C GLY A 73 10.52 -2.55 -8.11
N GLN A 74 9.96 -3.68 -7.69
CA GLN A 74 8.65 -4.16 -8.13
C GLN A 74 7.51 -3.71 -7.20
N VAL A 75 7.82 -2.91 -6.18
CA VAL A 75 6.87 -2.41 -5.17
C VAL A 75 7.07 -0.92 -4.95
N ASP A 76 6.01 -0.15 -5.11
CA ASP A 76 6.01 1.31 -4.98
C ASP A 76 5.39 1.76 -3.66
N LEU A 77 4.47 0.96 -3.13
CA LEU A 77 3.78 1.21 -1.87
C LEU A 77 3.59 -0.09 -1.07
N ILE A 78 3.85 -0.02 0.23
CA ILE A 78 3.70 -1.11 1.19
C ILE A 78 2.64 -0.71 2.22
N ILE A 79 1.63 -1.55 2.37
CA ILE A 79 0.64 -1.50 3.44
C ILE A 79 0.84 -2.75 4.29
N ASN A 80 1.41 -2.59 5.48
CA ASN A 80 1.70 -3.69 6.39
C ASN A 80 1.19 -3.42 7.80
N THR A 81 0.16 -4.14 8.25
CA THR A 81 -0.30 -4.03 9.65
C THR A 81 0.39 -5.06 10.56
N PRO A 82 1.00 -4.66 11.70
CA PRO A 82 1.81 -5.57 12.52
C PRO A 82 1.00 -6.74 13.12
N SER A 83 1.56 -7.96 13.03
CA SER A 83 1.00 -9.19 13.62
C SER A 83 2.04 -9.94 14.47
N GLY A 84 1.62 -10.44 15.64
CA GLY A 84 2.41 -11.37 16.47
C GLY A 84 3.85 -10.94 16.81
N LYS A 85 4.69 -11.90 17.23
CA LYS A 85 6.15 -11.71 17.38
C LYS A 85 6.88 -11.93 16.05
N ARG A 86 6.58 -13.03 15.33
CA ARG A 86 7.22 -13.38 14.05
C ARG A 86 6.98 -12.32 12.96
N GLY A 87 5.74 -11.83 12.84
CA GLY A 87 5.41 -10.75 11.91
C GLY A 87 6.07 -9.41 12.29
N ARG A 88 6.49 -9.20 13.54
CA ARG A 88 7.31 -8.03 13.91
C ARG A 88 8.73 -8.13 13.38
N THR A 89 9.35 -9.30 13.46
CA THR A 89 10.71 -9.54 12.91
C THR A 89 10.71 -9.40 11.39
N GLU A 90 9.79 -10.07 10.70
CA GLU A 90 9.67 -9.91 9.24
C GLU A 90 9.31 -8.47 8.86
N GLY A 91 8.37 -7.86 9.58
CA GLY A 91 8.02 -6.46 9.37
C GLY A 91 9.19 -5.50 9.59
N TYR A 92 10.15 -5.81 10.48
CA TYR A 92 11.37 -5.01 10.64
C TYR A 92 12.23 -5.06 9.38
N MET A 93 12.44 -6.26 8.81
CA MET A 93 13.21 -6.42 7.58
C MET A 93 12.54 -5.69 6.40
N ILE A 94 11.21 -5.81 6.26
CA ILE A 94 10.46 -5.11 5.20
C ILE A 94 10.53 -3.58 5.40
N ARG A 95 10.38 -3.08 6.63
CA ARG A 95 10.53 -1.64 6.92
C ARG A 95 11.93 -1.13 6.58
N ARG A 96 12.96 -1.90 6.95
CA ARG A 96 14.35 -1.54 6.67
C ARG A 96 14.59 -1.46 5.16
N ALA A 97 14.19 -2.47 4.41
CA ALA A 97 14.28 -2.47 2.95
C ALA A 97 13.48 -1.32 2.32
N ALA A 98 12.27 -1.04 2.81
CA ALA A 98 11.49 0.09 2.30
C ALA A 98 12.22 1.43 2.47
N VAL A 99 12.91 1.64 3.60
CA VAL A 99 13.76 2.83 3.82
C VAL A 99 14.95 2.83 2.87
N ASP A 100 15.68 1.71 2.78
CA ASP A 100 16.90 1.61 1.97
C ASP A 100 16.62 1.81 0.46
N TYR A 101 15.43 1.41 -0.01
CA TYR A 101 15.02 1.50 -1.42
C TYR A 101 14.00 2.61 -1.72
N GLY A 102 13.69 3.47 -0.73
CA GLY A 102 12.80 4.61 -0.92
C GLY A 102 11.31 4.28 -1.18
N VAL A 103 10.86 3.08 -0.80
CA VAL A 103 9.49 2.61 -1.00
C VAL A 103 8.57 3.12 0.09
N ALA A 104 7.36 3.54 -0.30
CA ALA A 104 6.40 4.05 0.64
C ALA A 104 5.90 3.00 1.64
N TYR A 105 5.95 3.24 2.96
CA TYR A 105 5.56 2.24 3.97
C TYR A 105 4.48 2.75 4.94
N ILE A 106 3.35 2.05 5.00
CA ILE A 106 2.20 2.39 5.82
C ILE A 106 1.85 1.25 6.78
N THR A 107 1.67 1.57 8.07
CA THR A 107 1.46 0.58 9.14
C THR A 107 0.00 0.38 9.56
N THR A 108 -0.94 1.17 9.02
CA THR A 108 -2.34 1.16 9.45
C THR A 108 -3.31 1.30 8.29
N LEU A 109 -4.51 0.73 8.41
CA LEU A 109 -5.57 0.92 7.43
C LEU A 109 -6.05 2.38 7.34
N ALA A 110 -5.95 3.15 8.43
CA ALA A 110 -6.27 4.58 8.41
C ALA A 110 -5.26 5.36 7.54
N GLY A 111 -3.97 5.11 7.71
CA GLY A 111 -2.94 5.70 6.85
C GLY A 111 -3.08 5.27 5.39
N ALA A 112 -3.45 4.01 5.14
CA ALA A 112 -3.64 3.50 3.79
C ALA A 112 -4.84 4.18 3.09
N LEU A 113 -5.95 4.37 3.83
CA LEU A 113 -7.10 5.13 3.34
C LEU A 113 -6.74 6.59 3.03
N ALA A 114 -5.95 7.23 3.90
CA ALA A 114 -5.48 8.60 3.65
C ALA A 114 -4.59 8.67 2.40
N ALA A 115 -3.68 7.70 2.22
CA ALA A 115 -2.79 7.64 1.07
C ALA A 115 -3.55 7.45 -0.25
N VAL A 116 -4.48 6.49 -0.32
CA VAL A 116 -5.24 6.26 -1.56
C VAL A 116 -6.12 7.45 -1.94
N ARG A 117 -6.71 8.15 -0.95
CA ARG A 117 -7.46 9.40 -1.18
C ARG A 117 -6.56 10.53 -1.66
N ALA A 118 -5.35 10.65 -1.12
CA ALA A 118 -4.38 11.65 -1.57
C ALA A 118 -3.96 11.39 -3.03
N ILE A 119 -3.68 10.12 -3.38
CA ILE A 119 -3.34 9.72 -4.75
C ILE A 119 -4.51 10.00 -5.70
N GLU A 120 -5.73 9.64 -5.31
CA GLU A 120 -6.96 9.91 -6.07
C GLU A 120 -7.17 11.42 -6.30
N ALA A 121 -6.99 12.24 -5.27
CA ALA A 121 -7.10 13.70 -5.38
C ALA A 121 -6.06 14.30 -6.33
N VAL A 122 -4.82 13.79 -6.31
CA VAL A 122 -3.75 14.24 -7.21
C VAL A 122 -4.00 13.77 -8.64
N LYS A 123 -4.51 12.55 -8.85
CA LYS A 123 -4.83 12.03 -10.20
C LYS A 123 -6.05 12.70 -10.83
N SER A 124 -7.08 13.01 -10.03
CA SER A 124 -8.33 13.63 -10.50
C SER A 124 -8.17 15.13 -10.79
N LYS A 125 -7.31 15.83 -10.04
CA LYS A 125 -7.00 17.23 -10.31
C LYS A 125 -5.85 17.30 -11.31
N LYS A 126 -6.14 17.59 -12.59
CA LYS A 126 -5.19 18.41 -13.39
C LYS A 126 -4.91 19.63 -12.51
N MET A 127 -3.70 19.70 -11.97
CA MET A 127 -3.34 20.59 -10.86
C MET A 127 -3.66 22.05 -11.24
N VAL A 128 -4.81 22.57 -10.81
CA VAL A 128 -5.08 24.01 -10.87
C VAL A 128 -4.31 24.59 -9.71
N VAL A 129 -3.10 25.06 -9.99
CA VAL A 129 -2.28 25.78 -9.03
C VAL A 129 -3.02 27.06 -8.69
N LYS A 130 -3.50 27.18 -7.45
CA LYS A 130 -3.91 28.47 -6.88
C LYS A 130 -2.76 29.02 -6.05
N SER A 131 -2.43 30.28 -6.29
CA SER A 131 -1.37 31.02 -5.59
C SER A 131 -1.81 31.36 -4.16
N ILE A 132 -0.86 31.59 -3.25
CA ILE A 132 -1.17 31.91 -1.84
C ILE A 132 -1.95 33.21 -1.71
N GLN A 133 -1.80 34.13 -2.69
CA GLN A 133 -2.56 35.38 -2.75
C GLN A 133 -4.07 35.14 -2.96
N GLU A 134 -4.46 34.10 -3.70
CA GLU A 134 -5.89 33.77 -3.93
C GLU A 134 -6.60 33.20 -2.70
N TYR A 135 -5.87 32.79 -1.66
CA TYR A 135 -6.47 32.35 -0.40
C TYR A 135 -6.76 33.50 0.59
N HIS A 136 -6.21 34.69 0.35
CA HIS A 136 -6.32 35.84 1.26
C HIS A 136 -7.36 36.89 0.85
N GLU A 137 -8.02 36.74 -0.29
CA GLU A 137 -9.05 37.69 -0.77
C GLU A 137 -10.50 37.29 -0.41
N GLU A 138 -10.72 36.12 0.21
CA GLU A 138 -12.05 35.71 0.72
C GLU A 138 -12.15 35.86 2.25
N GLY A 139 -11.65 36.97 2.80
CA GLY A 139 -11.80 37.38 4.19
C GLY A 139 -12.97 38.35 4.40
#